data_AF-A0A2I0LBV9-F1
#
_entry.id   AF-A0A2I0LBV9-F1
#
_cell.length_a   1.000
_cell.length_b   1.000
_cell.length_c   1.000
_cell.angle_alpha   90.00
_cell.angle_beta   90.00
_cell.angle_gamma   90.00
#
_symmetry.space_group_name_H-M   'P 1'
#
loop_
_entity.id
_entity.type
_entity.pdbx_description
1 polymer ?
#
loop_
_entity_poly.entity_id
_entity_poly.type
_entity_poly.pdbx_seq_one_letter_code
_entity_poly.pdbx_strand_id
1 'polypeptide(L)'
;MDKELAEGRLSGTAFNRYCMVLFAGIAAEALIYGEAEGGENDENLFRSICVLLDPPLSIAQMSNQARWSVLQSYNLLKWHKLAHQAAVKALESGSSLSTVIQQIEESMSSQR
;
A
#
# COMPACT_ATOMS: atom_id res chain seq x y z
N MET A 1 10.61 13.66 6.43
CA MET A 1 9.42 13.39 7.27
C MET A 1 9.36 14.35 8.44
N ASP A 2 10.39 14.42 9.30
CA ASP A 2 10.34 15.21 10.55
C ASP A 2 10.04 16.70 10.39
N LYS A 3 10.57 17.37 9.37
CA LYS A 3 10.31 18.79 9.12
C LYS A 3 8.90 19.06 8.57
N GLU A 4 8.41 18.21 7.67
CA GLU A 4 7.08 18.37 7.06
C GLU A 4 5.97 18.10 8.07
N LEU A 5 6.12 17.05 8.89
CA LEU A 5 5.21 16.74 9.99
C LEU A 5 5.15 17.86 11.04
N ALA A 6 6.30 18.45 11.40
CA ALA A 6 6.36 19.57 12.34
C ALA A 6 5.65 20.84 11.81
N GLU A 7 5.65 21.03 10.48
CA GLU A 7 4.95 22.13 9.81
C GLU A 7 3.48 21.82 9.48
N GLY A 8 2.98 20.61 9.84
CA GLY A 8 1.63 20.17 9.50
C GLY A 8 1.41 19.97 7.99
N ARG A 9 2.49 19.75 7.24
CA ARG A 9 2.49 19.60 5.78
C ARG A 9 2.71 18.15 5.39
N LEU A 10 2.03 17.73 4.32
CA LEU A 10 2.21 16.43 3.70
C LEU A 10 2.77 16.63 2.29
N SER A 11 3.97 16.11 2.01
CA SER A 11 4.49 16.13 0.64
C SER A 11 3.68 15.20 -0.27
N GLY A 12 3.56 15.56 -1.55
CA GLY A 12 2.89 14.72 -2.55
C GLY A 12 3.49 13.31 -2.64
N THR A 13 4.80 13.17 -2.45
CA THR A 13 5.46 11.85 -2.41
C THR A 13 5.04 11.02 -1.20
N ALA A 14 4.95 11.63 -0.01
CA ALA A 14 4.47 10.95 1.18
C ALA A 14 3.00 10.53 1.03
N PHE A 15 2.16 11.43 0.49
CA PHE A 15 0.76 11.13 0.18
C PHE A 15 0.61 9.98 -0.82
N ASN A 16 1.41 9.97 -1.89
CA ASN A 16 1.40 8.89 -2.88
C ASN A 16 1.75 7.53 -2.27
N ARG A 17 2.81 7.47 -1.45
CA ARG A 17 3.22 6.24 -0.76
C ARG A 17 2.19 5.78 0.25
N TYR A 18 1.61 6.71 1.00
CA TYR A 18 0.53 6.41 1.93
C TYR A 18 -0.66 5.77 1.21
N CYS A 19 -1.13 6.36 0.11
CA CYS A 19 -2.22 5.80 -0.68
C CYS A 19 -1.87 4.42 -1.26
N MET A 20 -0.64 4.20 -1.70
CA MET A 20 -0.19 2.86 -2.13
C MET A 20 -0.31 1.83 -1.00
N VAL A 21 0.17 2.15 0.20
CA VAL A 21 0.09 1.23 1.35
C VAL A 21 -1.37 0.98 1.73
N LEU A 22 -2.20 2.02 1.76
CA LEU A 22 -3.63 1.93 2.08
C LEU A 22 -4.38 0.98 1.13
N PHE A 23 -4.08 1.07 -0.17
CA PHE A 23 -4.70 0.20 -1.18
C PHE A 23 -3.97 -1.14 -1.41
N ALA A 24 -2.89 -1.43 -0.68
CA ALA A 24 -2.09 -2.63 -0.92
C ALA A 24 -2.85 -3.92 -0.59
N GLY A 25 -3.73 -3.89 0.41
CA GLY A 25 -4.60 -5.03 0.77
C GLY A 25 -5.56 -5.37 -0.37
N ILE A 26 -6.34 -4.40 -0.83
CA ILE A 26 -7.24 -4.53 -2.00
C ILE A 26 -6.48 -5.03 -3.24
N ALA A 27 -5.30 -4.47 -3.49
CA ALA A 27 -4.46 -4.89 -4.62
C ALA A 27 -3.96 -6.34 -4.48
N ALA A 28 -3.63 -6.79 -3.27
CA ALA A 28 -3.21 -8.16 -2.98
C ALA A 28 -4.37 -9.14 -3.18
N GLU A 29 -5.57 -8.82 -2.67
CA GLU A 29 -6.76 -9.64 -2.85
C GLU A 29 -7.08 -9.81 -4.35
N ALA A 30 -7.15 -8.71 -5.10
CA ALA A 30 -7.39 -8.75 -6.54
C ALA A 30 -6.31 -9.55 -7.29
N LEU A 31 -5.05 -9.48 -6.87
CA LEU A 31 -3.95 -10.25 -7.49
C LEU A 31 -4.06 -11.76 -7.24
N ILE A 32 -4.56 -12.19 -6.07
CA ILE A 32 -4.60 -13.59 -5.67
C ILE A 32 -5.93 -14.25 -6.03
N TYR A 33 -7.06 -13.55 -5.82
CA TYR A 33 -8.41 -14.09 -5.92
C TYR A 33 -9.18 -13.57 -7.15
N GLY A 34 -8.64 -12.59 -7.86
CA GLY A 34 -9.25 -12.00 -9.07
C GLY A 34 -10.24 -10.87 -8.79
N GLU A 35 -10.79 -10.81 -7.58
CA GLU A 35 -11.64 -9.75 -7.06
C GLU A 35 -11.23 -9.41 -5.62
N ALA A 36 -11.58 -8.21 -5.16
CA ALA A 36 -11.40 -7.79 -3.77
C ALA A 36 -12.76 -7.80 -3.07
N GLU A 37 -12.82 -8.41 -1.88
CA GLU A 37 -14.06 -8.56 -1.10
C GLU A 37 -14.10 -7.60 0.10
N GLY A 38 -12.97 -7.01 0.48
CA GLY A 38 -12.83 -6.05 1.57
C GLY A 38 -12.46 -4.63 1.12
N GLY A 39 -11.97 -3.83 2.08
CA GLY A 39 -11.35 -2.53 1.80
C GLY A 39 -12.24 -1.29 1.96
N GLU A 40 -13.51 -1.44 2.34
CA GLU A 40 -14.41 -0.29 2.57
C GLU A 40 -13.83 0.70 3.59
N ASN A 41 -13.23 0.19 4.68
CA ASN A 41 -12.58 1.03 5.68
C ASN A 41 -11.39 1.81 5.09
N ASP A 42 -10.61 1.19 4.21
CA ASP A 42 -9.48 1.83 3.53
C ASP A 42 -9.95 2.92 2.56
N GLU A 43 -11.03 2.66 1.81
CA GLU A 43 -11.67 3.65 0.93
C GLU A 43 -12.24 4.85 1.70
N ASN A 44 -12.88 4.60 2.85
CA ASN A 44 -13.42 5.64 3.71
C ASN A 44 -12.30 6.48 4.33
N LEU A 45 -11.18 5.87 4.74
CA LEU A 45 -10.01 6.57 5.22
C LEU A 45 -9.36 7.41 4.11
N PHE A 46 -9.23 6.86 2.91
CA PHE A 46 -8.73 7.58 1.74
C PHE A 46 -9.58 8.81 1.45
N ARG A 47 -10.91 8.65 1.41
CA ARG A 47 -11.86 9.75 1.19
C ARG A 47 -11.71 10.83 2.26
N SER A 48 -11.65 10.43 3.53
CA SER A 48 -11.52 11.35 4.65
C SER A 48 -10.24 12.19 4.55
N ILE A 49 -9.11 11.56 4.22
CA ILE A 49 -7.84 12.26 4.07
C ILE A 49 -7.88 13.24 2.89
N CYS A 50 -8.42 12.82 1.74
CA CYS A 50 -8.50 13.68 0.56
C CYS A 50 -9.30 14.97 0.78
N VAL A 51 -10.32 14.92 1.64
CA VAL A 51 -11.16 16.08 2.01
C VAL A 51 -10.48 16.96 3.04
N LEU A 52 -9.59 16.41 3.87
CA LEU A 52 -8.81 17.15 4.88
C LEU A 52 -7.55 17.82 4.31
N LEU A 53 -7.14 17.50 3.08
CA LEU A 53 -6.06 18.21 2.41
C LEU A 53 -6.43 19.67 2.15
N ASP A 54 -5.43 20.54 2.11
CA ASP A 54 -5.59 21.96 1.77
C ASP A 54 -4.68 22.32 0.57
N PRO A 55 -5.26 22.54 -0.63
CA PRO A 55 -6.68 22.42 -0.95
C PRO A 55 -7.14 20.94 -1.01
N PRO A 56 -8.45 20.67 -0.80
CA PRO A 56 -8.99 19.33 -0.91
C PRO A 56 -8.96 18.84 -2.36
N LEU A 57 -8.83 17.53 -2.55
CA LEU A 57 -8.86 16.95 -3.89
C LEU A 57 -10.28 16.99 -4.47
N SER A 58 -10.39 17.34 -5.76
CA SER A 58 -11.62 17.12 -6.52
C SER A 58 -11.93 15.64 -6.69
N ILE A 59 -13.20 15.31 -6.96
CA ILE A 59 -13.64 13.92 -7.21
C ILE A 59 -12.80 13.25 -8.31
N ALA A 60 -12.47 13.98 -9.38
CA ALA A 60 -11.63 13.47 -10.47
C ALA A 60 -10.19 13.18 -10.02
N GLN A 61 -9.61 14.05 -9.20
CA GLN A 61 -8.27 13.84 -8.63
C GLN A 61 -8.26 12.65 -7.66
N MET A 62 -9.28 12.54 -6.79
CA MET A 62 -9.42 11.40 -5.88
C MET A 62 -9.53 10.08 -6.65
N SER A 63 -10.37 10.02 -7.69
CA SER A 63 -10.51 8.84 -8.55
C SER A 63 -9.21 8.48 -9.26
N ASN A 64 -8.49 9.47 -9.80
CA ASN A 64 -7.19 9.25 -10.43
C ASN A 64 -6.16 8.72 -9.43
N GLN A 65 -6.10 9.31 -8.23
CA GLN A 65 -5.17 8.91 -7.18
C GLN A 65 -5.44 7.47 -6.71
N ALA A 66 -6.70 7.12 -6.45
CA ALA A 66 -7.07 5.76 -6.05
C ALA A 66 -6.67 4.73 -7.12
N ARG A 67 -7.05 4.96 -8.39
CA ARG A 67 -6.68 4.07 -9.49
C ARG A 67 -5.18 3.94 -9.67
N TRP A 68 -4.45 5.05 -9.57
CA TRP A 68 -2.99 5.04 -9.65
C TRP A 68 -2.39 4.23 -8.50
N SER A 69 -2.82 4.48 -7.26
CA SER A 69 -2.29 3.80 -6.07
C SER A 69 -2.56 2.30 -6.10
N VAL A 70 -3.77 1.87 -6.46
CA VAL A 70 -4.10 0.44 -6.65
C VAL A 70 -3.20 -0.19 -7.71
N LEU A 71 -3.04 0.45 -8.88
CA LEU A 71 -2.19 -0.07 -9.96
C LEU A 71 -0.73 -0.19 -9.54
N GLN A 72 -0.20 0.81 -8.82
CA GLN A 72 1.19 0.77 -8.34
C GLN A 72 1.40 -0.33 -7.31
N SER A 73 0.50 -0.46 -6.33
CA SER A 73 0.58 -1.52 -5.32
C SER A 73 0.43 -2.90 -5.94
N TYR A 74 -0.51 -3.06 -6.88
CA TYR A 74 -0.67 -4.30 -7.64
C TYR A 74 0.60 -4.68 -8.41
N ASN A 75 1.20 -3.74 -9.13
CA ASN A 75 2.44 -4.00 -9.88
C ASN A 75 3.60 -4.35 -8.95
N LEU A 76 3.74 -3.66 -7.82
CA LEU A 76 4.77 -3.95 -6.82
C LEU A 76 4.64 -5.39 -6.31
N LEU A 77 3.43 -5.79 -5.91
CA LEU A 77 3.14 -7.14 -5.42
C LEU A 77 3.33 -8.21 -6.52
N LYS A 78 2.90 -7.90 -7.75
CA LYS A 78 3.03 -8.78 -8.91
C LYS A 78 4.49 -9.04 -9.26
N TRP A 79 5.32 -7.99 -9.31
CA TRP A 79 6.74 -8.12 -9.64
C TRP A 79 7.54 -8.79 -8.53
N HIS A 80 7.20 -8.52 -7.28
CA HIS A 80 7.84 -9.15 -6.11
C HIS A 80 7.02 -10.32 -5.55
N LYS A 81 6.41 -11.13 -6.42
CA LYS A 81 5.53 -12.23 -6.04
C LYS A 81 6.16 -13.20 -5.04
N LEU A 82 7.43 -13.55 -5.22
CA LEU A 82 8.13 -14.48 -4.30
C LEU A 82 8.28 -13.89 -2.91
N ALA A 83 8.68 -12.61 -2.81
CA ALA A 83 8.80 -11.92 -1.53
C ALA A 83 7.44 -11.76 -0.83
N HIS A 84 6.38 -11.43 -1.59
CA HIS A 84 5.02 -11.40 -1.07
C HIS A 84 4.59 -12.77 -0.51
N GLN A 85 4.81 -13.85 -1.26
CA GLN A 85 4.48 -15.21 -0.80
C GLN A 85 5.29 -15.63 0.43
N ALA A 86 6.57 -15.25 0.51
CA ALA A 86 7.40 -15.53 1.68
C ALA A 86 6.89 -14.78 2.93
N ALA A 87 6.49 -13.51 2.77
CA ALA A 87 5.87 -12.72 3.83
C ALA A 87 4.58 -13.36 4.34
N VAL A 88 3.68 -13.76 3.42
CA VAL A 88 2.41 -14.43 3.76
C VAL A 88 2.66 -15.72 4.54
N LYS A 89 3.55 -16.59 4.06
CA LYS A 89 3.88 -17.85 4.75
C LYS A 89 4.44 -17.63 6.16
N ALA A 90 5.31 -16.64 6.33
CA ALA A 90 5.88 -16.31 7.63
C ALA A 90 4.82 -15.77 8.60
N LEU A 91 3.87 -14.95 8.11
CA LEU A 91 2.75 -14.45 8.90
C LEU A 91 1.78 -15.59 9.28
N GLU A 92 1.42 -16.46 8.34
CA GLU A 92 0.54 -17.62 8.58
C GLU A 92 1.10 -18.59 9.63
N SER A 93 2.44 -18.74 9.67
CA SER A 93 3.09 -19.57 10.68
C SER A 93 3.21 -18.91 12.06
N GLY A 94 2.66 -17.71 12.25
CA GLY A 94 2.78 -16.94 13.50
C GLY A 94 4.20 -16.48 13.80
N SER A 95 5.04 -16.29 12.78
CA SER A 95 6.42 -15.85 12.97
C SER A 95 6.50 -14.42 13.52
N SER A 96 7.62 -14.11 14.17
CA SER A 96 7.94 -12.75 14.58
C SER A 96 8.06 -11.80 13.39
N LEU A 97 7.84 -10.50 13.62
CA LEU A 97 8.03 -9.47 12.59
C LEU A 97 9.44 -9.47 12.00
N SER A 98 10.47 -9.68 12.82
CA SER A 98 11.86 -9.79 12.34
C SER A 98 12.04 -10.95 11.36
N THR A 99 11.37 -12.07 11.59
CA THR A 99 11.41 -13.22 10.67
C THR A 99 10.71 -12.90 9.35
N VAL A 100 9.56 -12.21 9.39
CA VAL A 100 8.85 -11.78 8.18
C VAL A 100 9.74 -10.87 7.32
N ILE A 101 10.41 -9.89 7.94
CA ILE A 101 11.34 -8.98 7.24
C ILE A 101 12.49 -9.77 6.62
N GLN A 102 13.13 -10.65 7.38
CA GLN A 102 14.21 -11.50 6.89
C GLN A 102 13.78 -12.32 5.66
N GLN A 103 12.60 -12.95 5.70
CA GLN A 103 12.10 -13.76 4.59
C GLN A 103 11.84 -12.94 3.32
N ILE A 104 11.40 -11.68 3.47
CA ILE A 104 11.25 -10.74 2.35
C ILE A 104 12.63 -10.42 1.75
N GLU A 105 13.60 -10.04 2.57
CA GLU A 105 14.95 -9.65 2.13
C GLU A 105 15.69 -10.80 1.43
N GLU A 106 15.61 -12.01 1.98
CA GLU A 106 16.19 -13.22 1.39
C GLU A 106 15.56 -13.51 0.02
N SER A 107 14.22 -13.46 -0.06
CA SER A 107 13.49 -13.70 -1.32
C SER A 107 13.84 -12.69 -2.41
N MET A 108 14.06 -11.43 -2.05
CA MET A 108 14.46 -10.38 -3.00
C MET A 108 15.92 -10.51 -3.45
N SER A 109 16.79 -11.02 -2.58
CA SER A 109 18.22 -11.20 -2.87
C SER A 109 18.47 -12.39 -3.79
N SER A 110 17.68 -13.47 -3.66
CA SER A 110 17.76 -14.65 -4.53
C SER A 110 17.25 -14.43 -5.96
N GLN A 111 16.63 -13.29 -6.26
CA GLN A 111 16.16 -12.92 -7.60
C GLN A 111 17.16 -12.05 -8.39
N ARG A 112 18.32 -11.71 -7.82
CA ARG A 112 19.42 -11.02 -8.51
C ARG A 112 20.43 -12.00 -9.09
#